data_AF-A0A4R8WKW1-F1
#
_entry.id   AF-A0A4R8WKW1-F1
#
_cell.length_a   1.000
_cell.length_b   1.000
_cell.length_c   1.000
_cell.angle_alpha   90.00
_cell.angle_beta   90.00
_cell.angle_gamma   90.00
#
_symmetry.space_group_name_H-M   'P 1'
#
loop_
_entity.id
_entity.type
_entity.pdbx_description
1 polymer ?
#
loop_
_entity_poly.entity_id
_entity_poly.type
_entity_poly.pdbx_seq_one_letter_code
_entity_poly.pdbx_strand_id
1 'polypeptide(L)' 'MSFESVDPGEGHSIAAWTAVVVMLVAITIGTVAFFLDVPWLVWASVVLLVLGPIAGFVLSRLGYGVADAAPHESH' A
#
# COMPACT_ATOMS: atom_id res chain seq x y z
N MET A 1 -26.84 -2.69 24.45
CA MET A 1 -26.36 -2.25 23.13
C MET A 1 -24.87 -2.53 23.12
N SER A 2 -24.49 -3.72 22.66
CA SER A 2 -23.10 -4.01 22.31
C SER A 2 -22.71 -3.03 21.22
N PHE A 3 -21.62 -2.28 21.43
CA PHE A 3 -20.98 -1.58 20.34
C PHE A 3 -20.34 -2.65 19.46
N GLU A 4 -21.15 -3.23 18.58
CA GLU A 4 -20.69 -4.01 17.45
C GLU A 4 -20.06 -3.00 16.47
N SER A 5 -18.77 -2.75 16.65
CA SER A 5 -17.94 -2.11 15.64
C SER A 5 -16.78 -3.04 15.34
N VAL A 6 -17.08 -4.27 14.95
CA VAL A 6 -16.12 -5.13 14.25
C VAL A 6 -16.52 -5.06 12.80
N ASP A 7 -16.04 -4.00 12.15
CA ASP A 7 -16.01 -3.88 10.70
C ASP A 7 -15.06 -4.99 10.21
N PRO A 8 -15.58 -6.07 9.59
CA PRO A 8 -14.79 -7.22 9.23
C PRO A 8 -14.13 -6.98 7.86
N GLY A 9 -13.03 -6.23 7.83
CA GLY A 9 -12.14 -6.14 6.66
C GLY A 9 -11.90 -4.78 6.00
N GLU A 10 -12.21 -3.64 6.64
CA GLU A 10 -12.35 -2.34 5.94
C GLU A 10 -11.07 -1.50 5.74
N GLY A 11 -9.84 -2.02 5.91
CA GLY A 11 -8.67 -1.22 5.52
C GLY A 11 -7.30 -1.61 6.04
N HIS A 12 -7.14 -2.76 6.69
CA HIS A 12 -5.88 -3.16 7.34
C HIS A 12 -5.07 -4.23 6.59
N SER A 13 -5.32 -4.44 5.29
CA SER A 13 -4.41 -5.27 4.51
C SER A 13 -3.06 -4.57 4.40
N ILE A 14 -2.01 -5.21 4.93
CA ILE A 14 -0.61 -4.77 4.79
C ILE A 14 -0.31 -4.42 3.32
N ALA A 15 -0.93 -5.11 2.36
CA ALA A 15 -0.77 -4.82 0.94
C ALA A 15 -1.29 -3.42 0.55
N ALA A 16 -2.45 -3.00 1.08
CA ALA A 16 -3.04 -1.70 0.80
C ALA A 16 -2.18 -0.56 1.38
N TRP A 17 -1.79 -0.65 2.65
CA TRP A 17 -0.95 0.38 3.27
C TRP A 17 0.48 0.41 2.69
N THR A 18 1.04 -0.74 2.31
CA THR A 18 2.36 -0.80 1.65
C THR A 18 2.35 -0.02 0.33
N ALA A 19 1.30 -0.17 -0.49
CA ALA A 19 1.17 0.60 -1.73
C ALA A 19 1.15 2.11 -1.45
N VAL A 20 0.37 2.55 -0.45
CA VAL A 20 0.27 3.97 -0.06
C VAL A 20 1.63 4.51 0.41
N VAL A 21 2.33 3.79 1.29
CA VAL A 21 3.64 4.22 1.80
C VAL A 21 4.66 4.34 0.67
N VAL A 22 4.71 3.38 -0.26
CA VAL A 22 5.63 3.45 -1.40
C VAL A 22 5.31 4.64 -2.30
N MET A 23 4.03 4.91 -2.56
CA MET A 23 3.62 6.09 -3.34
C MET A 23 4.03 7.40 -2.64
N LEU A 24 3.83 7.52 -1.33
CA LEU A 24 4.24 8.70 -0.55
C LEU A 24 5.76 8.90 -0.59
N VAL A 25 6.54 7.83 -0.43
CA VAL A 25 8.00 7.88 -0.51
C VAL A 25 8.46 8.31 -1.92
N ALA A 26 7.87 7.76 -2.98
CA ALA A 26 8.21 8.12 -4.35
C ALA A 26 7.92 9.59 -4.64
N ILE A 27 6.77 10.11 -4.21
CA ILE A 27 6.42 11.54 -4.37
C ILE A 27 7.37 12.43 -3.56
N THR A 28 7.73 12.03 -2.34
CA THR A 28 8.67 12.78 -1.49
C THR A 28 10.04 12.89 -2.15
N ILE A 29 10.57 11.78 -2.66
CA ILE A 29 11.85 11.76 -3.39
C ILE A 29 11.76 12.62 -4.66
N GLY A 30 10.68 12.48 -5.44
CA GLY A 30 10.49 13.25 -6.67
C GLY A 30 10.42 14.76 -6.42
N THR A 31 9.75 15.18 -5.34
CA THR A 31 9.64 16.59 -4.95
C THR A 31 11.01 17.17 -4.57
N VAL A 32 11.78 16.45 -3.73
CA VAL A 32 13.12 16.88 -3.33
C VAL A 32 14.08 16.90 -4.52
N ALA A 33 14.02 15.89 -5.39
CA ALA A 33 14.84 15.81 -6.60
C ALA A 33 14.56 16.95 -7.57
N PHE A 34 13.28 17.32 -7.74
CA PHE A 34 12.87 18.44 -8.58
C PHE A 34 13.34 19.77 -7.99
N PHE A 35 13.23 19.96 -6.67
CA PHE A 35 13.71 21.15 -5.99
C PHE A 35 15.22 21.35 -6.12
N LEU A 36 15.99 20.26 -6.10
CA LEU A 36 17.45 20.29 -6.24
C LEU A 36 17.94 20.31 -7.70
N ASP A 37 17.02 20.37 -8.68
CA ASP A 37 17.31 20.28 -10.12
C ASP A 37 18.18 19.06 -10.49
N VAL A 38 17.77 17.88 -10.00
CA VAL A 38 18.45 16.60 -10.25
C VAL A 38 17.57 15.74 -11.17
N PRO A 39 17.69 15.87 -12.52
CA PRO A 39 16.71 15.33 -13.45
C PRO A 39 16.64 13.80 -13.43
N TRP A 40 17.79 13.14 -13.28
CA TRP A 40 17.86 11.67 -13.28
C TRP A 40 17.09 11.06 -12.10
N LEU A 41 17.10 11.74 -10.95
CA LEU A 41 16.45 11.27 -9.74
C LEU A 41 14.92 11.49 -9.79
N VAL A 42 14.47 12.55 -10.50
CA VAL A 42 13.05 12.74 -10.81
C VAL A 42 12.53 11.57 -11.65
N TRP A 43 13.22 11.19 -12.73
CA TRP A 43 12.82 10.03 -13.54
C TRP A 43 12.86 8.72 -12.76
N ALA A 44 13.87 8.52 -11.89
CA ALA A 44 13.92 7.37 -11.00
C ALA A 44 12.70 7.32 -10.04
N SER A 45 12.27 8.47 -9.51
CA SER A 45 11.10 8.53 -8.64
C SER A 45 9.78 8.22 -9.37
N VAL A 46 9.66 8.59 -10.64
CA VAL A 46 8.50 8.24 -11.47
C VAL A 46 8.45 6.73 -11.69
N VAL A 47 9.58 6.10 -12.01
CA VAL A 47 9.67 4.64 -12.13
C VAL A 47 9.31 3.95 -10.81
N LEU A 48 9.82 4.47 -9.69
CA LEU A 48 9.51 3.96 -8.35
C LEU A 48 8.01 4.08 -8.02
N LEU A 49 7.38 5.20 -8.39
CA LEU A 49 5.96 5.46 -8.19
C LEU A 49 5.09 4.46 -8.96
N VAL A 50 5.52 4.04 -10.15
CA VAL A 50 4.83 3.01 -10.95
C VAL A 50 5.08 1.61 -10.38
N LEU A 51 6.30 1.32 -9.90
CA LEU A 51 6.64 0.02 -9.30
C LEU A 51 5.97 -0.24 -7.95
N GLY A 52 5.68 0.81 -7.17
CA GLY A 52 4.98 0.69 -5.87
C GLY A 52 3.63 -0.02 -5.91
N PRO A 53 2.66 0.40 -6.75
CA PRO A 53 1.40 -0.29 -6.90
C PRO A 53 1.55 -1.69 -7.49
N ILE A 54 2.58 -1.94 -8.33
CA ILE A 54 2.90 -3.28 -8.82
C ILE A 54 3.31 -4.19 -7.66
N ALA A 55 4.17 -3.73 -6.75
CA ALA A 55 4.56 -4.48 -5.57
C ALA A 55 3.36 -4.74 -4.63
N GLY A 56 2.51 -3.73 -4.39
CA GLY A 56 1.28 -3.89 -3.61
C GLY A 56 0.29 -4.88 -4.24
N PHE A 57 0.17 -4.87 -5.57
CA PHE A 57 -0.64 -5.82 -6.33
C PHE A 57 -0.09 -7.26 -6.29
N VAL A 58 1.24 -7.42 -6.31
CA VAL A 58 1.88 -8.74 -6.15
C VAL A 58 1.66 -9.27 -4.74
N LEU A 59 1.82 -8.43 -3.71
CA LEU A 59 1.55 -8.81 -2.31
C LEU A 59 0.08 -9.22 -2.09
N SER A 60 -0.87 -8.51 -2.70
CA SER A 60 -2.28 -8.89 -2.60
C SER A 60 -2.56 -10.24 -3.27
N ARG A 61 -1.91 -10.54 -4.41
CA ARG A 61 -1.96 -11.83 -5.11
C ARG A 61 -1.31 -12.98 -4.33
N LEU A 62 -0.32 -12.71 -3.48
CA LEU A 62 0.38 -13.72 -2.67
C LEU A 62 -0.38 -14.12 -1.40
N GLY A 63 -1.63 -13.67 -1.22
CA GLY A 63 -2.47 -14.04 -0.08
C GLY A 63 -2.40 -13.08 1.10
N TYR A 64 -1.60 -12.01 1.01
CA TYR A 64 -1.65 -10.89 1.98
C TYR A 64 -2.80 -9.91 1.68
N GLY A 65 -3.59 -10.18 0.64
CA GLY A 65 -4.71 -9.34 0.18
C GLY A 65 -5.95 -9.43 1.05
N VAL A 66 -6.27 -10.61 1.61
CA VAL A 66 -7.38 -10.87 2.53
C VAL A 66 -7.01 -12.13 3.32
N ALA A 67 -6.69 -12.00 4.60
CA ALA A 67 -6.51 -13.13 5.51
C ALA A 67 -7.68 -13.18 6.50
N ASP A 68 -8.91 -13.15 6.00
CA ASP A 68 -10.12 -13.39 6.79
C ASP A 68 -10.74 -14.71 6.34
N ALA A 69 -10.18 -15.80 6.86
CA ALA A 69 -10.82 -17.11 6.83
C ALA A 69 -10.55 -17.83 8.15
N ALA A 70 -10.91 -17.21 9.27
CA ALA A 70 -11.33 -17.99 10.42
C ALA A 70 -12.80 -18.39 10.14
N PRO A 71 -13.14 -19.68 10.08
CA PRO A 71 -14.53 -20.07 10.06
C PRO A 71 -15.14 -19.64 11.39
N HIS A 72 -16.18 -18.83 11.34
CA HIS A 72 -17.11 -18.71 12.45
C HIS A 72 -17.73 -20.10 12.66
N GLU A 73 -17.14 -20.86 13.57
CA GLU A 73 -17.75 -22.08 14.10
C GLU A 73 -19.00 -21.66 14.87
N SER A 74 -20.15 -22.14 14.41
CA SER A 74 -21.46 -21.92 14.98
C SER A 74 -21.56 -22.50 16.38
N HIS A 75 -21.75 -21.68 17.41
CA HIS A 75 -22.36 -22.07 18.69
C HIS A 75 -22.99 -20.88 19.39
#